data_AF-A0A8K0DCM5-F1
#
_entry.id   AF-A0A8K0DCM5-F1
#
_cell.length_a   1.000
_cell.length_b   1.000
_cell.length_c   1.000
_cell.angle_alpha   90.00
_cell.angle_beta   90.00
_cell.angle_gamma   90.00
#
_symmetry.space_group_name_H-M   'P 1'
#
loop_
_entity.id
_entity.type
_entity.pdbx_description
1 polymer ?
#
loop_
_entity_poly.entity_id
_entity_poly.type
_entity_poly.pdbx_seq_one_letter_code
_entity_poly.pdbx_strand_id
1 'polypeptide(L)'
;MATAHYAANVIAAYEDLNINYVPKEQNVPNVPQLRPIERFWRNLKREVNSGRWEASSHKELKQRILLKIRQSKTSTFENLMRRVKTKIRQASQYGDDSVL
;
A
#
# COMPACT_ATOMS: atom_id res chain seq x y z
N MET A 1 -5.38 2.38 11.32
CA MET A 1 -4.54 3.46 10.77
C MET A 1 -3.38 3.68 11.74
N ALA A 2 -2.15 3.87 11.26
CA ALA A 2 -0.99 4.04 12.15
C ALA A 2 -0.91 5.48 12.67
N THR A 3 -0.95 5.66 14.00
CA THR A 3 -0.84 6.98 14.65
C THR A 3 0.50 7.65 14.39
N ALA A 4 1.56 6.86 14.22
CA ALA A 4 2.92 7.34 13.92
C ALA A 4 2.98 8.21 12.65
N HIS A 5 2.13 7.96 11.65
CA HIS A 5 2.12 8.76 10.40
C HIS A 5 1.52 10.16 10.56
N TYR A 6 0.87 10.43 11.70
CA TYR A 6 0.20 11.69 12.02
C TYR A 6 0.80 12.35 13.27
N ALA A 7 1.97 11.91 13.72
CA ALA A 7 2.68 12.54 14.81
C ALA A 7 3.15 13.95 14.40
N ALA A 8 3.23 14.88 15.36
CA ALA A 8 3.52 16.29 15.08
C ALA A 8 4.83 16.49 14.29
N ASN A 9 5.88 15.73 14.62
CA ASN A 9 7.16 15.77 13.91
C ASN A 9 7.06 15.25 12.46
N VAL A 10 6.15 14.31 12.19
CA VAL A 10 5.93 13.78 10.84
C VAL A 10 5.13 14.76 9.99
N ILE A 11 4.10 15.39 10.58
CA ILE A 11 3.32 16.44 9.90
C ILE A 11 4.21 17.64 9.57
N ALA A 12 5.01 18.11 10.54
CA ALA A 12 5.99 19.17 10.31
C ALA A 12 6.96 18.81 9.18
N ALA A 13 7.47 17.57 9.15
CA ALA A 13 8.33 17.12 8.05
C ALA A 13 7.62 17.10 6.68
N TYR A 14 6.33 16.73 6.62
CA TYR A 14 5.56 16.82 5.37
C TYR A 14 5.38 18.26 4.90
N GLU A 15 5.12 19.19 5.83
CA GLU A 15 4.97 20.62 5.53
C GLU A 15 6.30 21.23 5.07
N ASP A 16 7.39 20.98 5.79
CA ASP A 16 8.74 21.45 5.45
C ASP A 16 9.21 20.95 4.08
N LEU A 17 8.86 19.71 3.73
CA LEU A 17 9.19 19.09 2.45
C LEU A 17 8.16 19.37 1.34
N ASN A 18 7.10 20.11 1.65
CA ASN A 18 5.98 20.40 0.74
C ASN A 18 5.35 19.13 0.13
N ILE A 19 5.20 18.09 0.94
CA ILE A 19 4.60 16.80 0.56
C ILE A 19 3.11 16.84 0.85
N ASN A 20 2.29 16.67 -0.19
CA ASN A 20 0.84 16.50 -0.02
C ASN A 20 0.54 15.19 0.72
N TYR A 21 -0.29 15.27 1.76
CA TYR A 21 -0.77 14.12 2.52
C TYR A 21 -2.28 14.16 2.73
N VAL A 22 -2.88 13.00 3.03
CA VAL A 22 -4.31 12.90 3.34
C VAL A 22 -4.51 13.15 4.84
N PRO A 23 -5.31 14.17 5.24
CA PRO A 23 -5.61 14.44 6.64
C PRO A 23 -6.17 13.23 7.37
N LYS A 24 -5.94 13.15 8.68
CA LYS A 24 -6.33 12.01 9.51
C LYS A 24 -7.83 11.75 9.47
N GLU A 25 -8.62 12.82 9.44
CA GLU A 25 -10.08 12.83 9.42
C GLU A 25 -10.63 12.26 8.10
N GLN A 26 -9.84 12.36 7.01
CA GLN A 26 -10.19 11.85 5.69
C GLN A 26 -9.65 10.44 5.42
N ASN A 27 -8.67 9.97 6.20
CA ASN A 27 -8.11 8.62 6.11
C ASN A 27 -8.80 7.69 7.11
N VAL A 28 -9.99 7.21 6.73
CA VAL A 28 -10.82 6.34 7.57
C VAL A 28 -10.00 5.16 8.14
N PRO A 29 -10.12 4.84 9.44
CA PRO A 29 -9.47 3.67 10.02
C PRO A 29 -10.04 2.37 9.45
N ASN A 30 -9.32 1.25 9.63
CA ASN A 30 -9.83 -0.10 9.37
C ASN A 30 -10.36 -0.42 7.95
N VAL A 31 -10.02 0.40 6.94
CA VAL A 31 -10.37 0.15 5.53
C VAL A 31 -9.16 -0.24 4.65
N PRO A 32 -8.46 -1.36 4.90
CA PRO A 32 -7.31 -1.79 4.09
C PRO A 32 -7.63 -1.98 2.60
N GLN A 33 -8.87 -2.35 2.27
CA GLN A 33 -9.36 -2.56 0.91
C GLN A 33 -9.38 -1.30 0.03
N LEU A 34 -9.34 -0.12 0.67
CA LEU A 34 -9.18 1.19 0.02
C LEU A 34 -7.72 1.64 -0.11
N ARG A 35 -6.77 0.95 0.53
CA ARG A 35 -5.33 1.28 0.50
C ARG A 35 -4.62 0.44 -0.57
N PRO A 36 -4.16 1.04 -1.70
CA PRO A 36 -3.51 0.29 -2.78
C PRO A 36 -2.30 -0.53 -2.37
N ILE A 37 -1.60 -0.08 -1.33
CA ILE A 37 -0.40 -0.72 -0.79
C ILE A 37 -0.69 -2.14 -0.26
N GLU A 38 -1.89 -2.41 0.25
CA GLU A 38 -2.26 -3.74 0.73
C GLU A 38 -2.34 -4.75 -0.42
N ARG A 39 -2.88 -4.31 -1.56
CA ARG A 39 -2.90 -5.11 -2.79
C ARG A 39 -1.51 -5.28 -3.38
N PHE A 40 -0.65 -4.28 -3.27
CA PHE A 40 0.76 -4.40 -3.63
C PHE A 40 1.44 -5.51 -2.82
N TRP A 41 1.32 -5.49 -1.49
CA TRP A 41 1.93 -6.50 -0.63
C TRP A 41 1.42 -7.91 -0.92
N ARG A 42 0.11 -8.07 -1.14
CA ARG A 42 -0.47 -9.36 -1.55
C ARG A 42 0.16 -9.89 -2.84
N ASN A 43 0.28 -9.04 -3.86
CA ASN A 43 0.88 -9.43 -5.13
C ASN A 43 2.37 -9.76 -4.96
N LEU A 44 3.13 -8.89 -4.29
CA LEU A 44 4.55 -9.10 -4.05
C LEU A 44 4.83 -10.39 -3.26
N LYS A 45 4.04 -10.67 -2.21
CA LYS A 45 4.15 -11.90 -1.43
C LYS A 45 3.95 -13.14 -2.30
N ARG A 46 3.00 -13.11 -3.23
CA ARG A 46 2.80 -14.21 -4.19
C ARG A 46 4.02 -14.40 -5.08
N GLU A 47 4.60 -13.33 -5.60
CA GLU A 47 5.77 -13.40 -6.48
C GLU A 47 7.05 -13.82 -5.73
N VAL A 48 7.21 -13.40 -4.47
CA VAL A 48 8.36 -13.79 -3.63
C VAL A 48 8.35 -15.30 -3.38
N ASN A 49 7.19 -15.85 -2.99
CA ASN A 49 7.01 -17.27 -2.65
C ASN A 49 6.67 -18.17 -3.86
N SER A 50 6.78 -17.65 -5.09
CA SER A 50 6.51 -18.43 -6.31
C SER A 50 7.47 -19.61 -6.43
N GLY A 51 6.99 -20.78 -6.88
CA GLY A 51 7.85 -21.93 -7.20
C GLY A 51 8.39 -22.69 -6.00
N ARG A 52 7.63 -22.75 -4.88
CA ARG A 52 8.04 -23.37 -3.62
C ARG A 52 9.33 -22.78 -3.04
N TRP A 53 9.63 -21.53 -3.38
CA TRP A 53 10.79 -20.83 -2.86
C TRP A 53 10.55 -20.45 -1.39
N GLU A 54 11.54 -20.73 -0.55
CA GLU A 54 11.57 -20.37 0.87
C GLU A 54 12.94 -19.76 1.19
N ALA A 55 12.96 -18.79 2.10
CA ALA A 55 14.20 -18.12 2.49
C ALA A 55 14.92 -18.93 3.59
N SER A 56 16.22 -19.14 3.43
CA SER A 56 17.08 -19.71 4.47
C SER A 56 17.61 -18.66 5.46
N SER A 57 17.53 -17.38 5.11
CA SER A 57 18.01 -16.27 5.94
C SER A 57 17.26 -14.97 5.67
N HIS A 58 17.34 -14.04 6.63
CA HIS A 58 16.81 -12.69 6.47
C HIS A 58 17.45 -11.95 5.27
N LYS A 59 18.76 -12.14 5.05
CA LYS A 59 19.49 -11.54 3.93
C LYS A 59 18.93 -12.01 2.58
N GLU A 60 18.71 -13.32 2.46
CA GLU A 60 18.15 -13.93 1.25
C GLU A 60 16.72 -13.43 0.98
N LEU A 61 15.87 -13.38 2.01
CA LEU A 61 14.52 -12.82 1.91
C LEU A 61 14.54 -11.38 1.42
N LYS A 62 15.40 -10.53 2.00
CA LYS A 62 15.54 -9.13 1.60
C LYS A 62 15.97 -9.01 0.13
N GLN A 63 16.94 -9.81 -0.30
CA GLN A 63 17.40 -9.83 -1.69
C GLN A 63 16.30 -10.29 -2.65
N ARG A 64 15.53 -11.32 -2.29
CA ARG A 64 14.40 -11.82 -3.08
C ARG A 64 13.30 -10.76 -3.23
N ILE A 65 12.94 -10.09 -2.15
CA ILE A 65 11.94 -9.00 -2.16
C ILE A 65 12.39 -7.89 -3.12
N LEU A 66 13.63 -7.41 -2.98
CA LEU A 66 14.17 -6.36 -3.84
C LEU A 66 14.22 -6.79 -5.32
N LEU A 67 14.59 -8.04 -5.59
CA LEU A 67 14.58 -8.59 -6.95
C LEU A 67 13.17 -8.56 -7.55
N LYS A 68 12.15 -9.01 -6.81
CA LYS A 68 10.75 -9.04 -7.30
C LYS A 68 10.16 -7.64 -7.48
N ILE A 69 10.54 -6.69 -6.64
CA ILE A 69 10.20 -5.27 -6.83
C ILE A 69 10.83 -4.74 -8.13
N ARG A 70 12.12 -4.99 -8.38
CA ARG A 70 12.81 -4.55 -9.61
C ARG A 70 12.27 -5.19 -10.88
N GLN A 71 11.77 -6.42 -10.79
CA GLN A 71 11.13 -7.14 -11.89
C GLN A 71 9.67 -6.68 -12.14
N SER A 72 9.09 -5.89 -11.25
CA SER A 72 7.72 -5.42 -11.39
C SER A 72 7.61 -4.38 -12.51
N LYS A 73 6.68 -4.58 -13.43
CA LYS A 73 6.39 -3.61 -14.51
C LYS A 73 5.78 -2.33 -13.94
N THR A 74 6.09 -1.17 -14.52
CA THR A 74 5.47 0.13 -14.17
C THR A 74 3.95 0.07 -14.17
N SER A 75 3.37 -0.62 -15.16
CA SER A 75 1.93 -0.82 -15.29
C SER A 75 1.29 -1.50 -14.08
N THR A 76 2.03 -2.29 -13.30
CA THR A 76 1.56 -2.85 -12.03
C THR A 76 1.17 -1.73 -11.06
N PHE A 77 2.02 -0.71 -10.92
CA PHE A 77 1.79 0.41 -10.00
C PHE A 77 0.67 1.33 -10.48
N GLU A 78 0.59 1.60 -11.78
CA GLU A 78 -0.50 2.36 -12.37
C GLU A 78 -1.85 1.66 -12.16
N ASN A 79 -1.91 0.33 -12.37
CA ASN A 79 -3.10 -0.47 -12.13
C ASN A 79 -3.52 -0.44 -10.65
N LEU A 80 -2.56 -0.34 -9.71
CA LEU A 80 -2.86 -0.21 -8.29
C LEU A 80 -3.62 1.09 -8.00
N MET A 81 -3.20 2.20 -8.59
CA MET A 81 -3.79 3.51 -8.37
C MET A 81 -5.08 3.75 -9.17
N ARG A 82 -5.20 3.19 -10.37
CA ARG A 82 -6.32 3.44 -11.30
C ARG A 82 -7.71 3.20 -10.68
N ARG A 83 -7.83 2.22 -9.77
CA ARG A 83 -9.12 1.84 -9.16
C ARG A 83 -9.43 2.55 -7.85
N VAL A 84 -8.53 3.37 -7.32
CA VAL A 84 -8.70 4.04 -6.01
C VAL A 84 -9.95 4.90 -6.00
N LYS A 85 -10.06 5.82 -6.96
CA LYS A 85 -11.20 6.75 -7.06
C LYS A 85 -12.55 6.01 -7.12
N THR A 86 -12.62 4.97 -7.97
CA THR A 86 -13.84 4.18 -8.12
C THR A 86 -14.19 3.42 -6.83
N LYS A 87 -13.20 2.83 -6.15
CA LYS A 87 -13.40 2.14 -4.88
C LYS A 87 -13.85 3.08 -3.77
N ILE A 88 -13.25 4.26 -3.66
CA ILE A 88 -13.66 5.28 -2.66
C ILE A 88 -15.12 5.68 -2.91
N ARG A 89 -15.50 5.96 -4.16
CA ARG A 89 -16.89 6.30 -4.50
C ARG A 89 -17.87 5.17 -4.17
N GLN A 90 -17.52 3.93 -4.49
CA GLN A 90 -18.35 2.78 -4.20
C GLN A 90 -18.52 2.58 -2.68
N ALA A 91 -17.43 2.68 -1.92
CA ALA A 91 -17.47 2.62 -0.45
C ALA A 91 -18.30 3.75 0.16
N SER A 92 -18.19 4.97 -0.38
CA SER A 92 -18.99 6.12 0.05
C SER A 92 -20.49 5.95 -0.21
N GLN A 93 -20.88 5.19 -1.25
CA GLN A 93 -22.28 5.03 -1.63
C GLN A 93 -22.94 3.81 -0.98
N TYR A 94 -22.19 2.72 -0.81
CA TYR A 94 -22.74 1.41 -0.42
C TYR A 94 -22.09 0.81 0.84
N GLY A 95 -21.24 1.57 1.54
CA GLY A 95 -20.45 1.06 2.67
C GLY A 95 -19.14 0.41 2.21
N ASP A 96 -18.17 0.34 3.11
CA ASP A 96 -16.80 -0.12 2.85
C ASP A 96 -16.67 -1.61 2.53
N ASP A 97 -17.65 -2.43 2.94
CA ASP A 97 -17.74 -3.85 2.57
C ASP A 97 -17.99 -4.06 1.07
N SER A 98 -18.54 -3.07 0.37
CA SER A 98 -18.86 -3.17 -1.05
C SER A 98 -17.64 -3.32 -1.97
N VAL A 99 -16.42 -3.10 -1.46
CA VAL A 99 -15.16 -3.09 -2.22
C VAL A 99 -14.17 -4.18 -1.79
N LEU A 100 -14.63 -5.17 -1.02
CA LEU A 100 -13.89 -6.37 -0.64
C LEU A 100 -13.65 -7.31 -1.84
#